data_AF-A0A2G2YGS7-F1
#
_entry.id   AF-A0A2G2YGS7-F1
#
_cell.length_a   1.000
_cell.length_b   1.000
_cell.length_c   1.000
_cell.angle_alpha   90.00
_cell.angle_beta   90.00
_cell.angle_gamma   90.00
#
_symmetry.space_group_name_H-M   'P 1'
#
loop_
_entity.id
_entity.type
_entity.pdbx_description
1 polymer ?
#
loop_
_entity_poly.entity_id
_entity_poly.type
_entity_poly.pdbx_seq_one_letter_code
_entity_poly.pdbx_strand_id
1 'polypeptide(L)'
;MLQKKYKKGEAITMVAGYDYASGVHIDMAGIDICLVGDSASMVVHGHDTTLPITIDEMLVHCRAAARGAKRPLLVGDLPFGTYESSTTQMLVHCSRVAARGAKRPLLVGDLPFGTYESSTTQDEIFIFRRNVVTP
;
A
#
# COMPACT_ATOMS: atom_id res chain seq x y z
N MET A 1 16.70 -3.53 -1.68
CA MET A 1 16.88 -2.99 -3.05
C MET A 1 16.70 -1.48 -3.07
N LEU A 2 15.54 -0.97 -2.65
CA LEU A 2 15.22 0.47 -2.62
C LEU A 2 16.25 1.34 -1.87
N GLN A 3 16.67 0.93 -0.67
CA GLN A 3 17.71 1.66 0.09
C GLN A 3 19.04 1.78 -0.66
N LYS A 4 19.40 0.80 -1.50
CA LYS A 4 20.62 0.88 -2.33
C LYS A 4 20.45 1.90 -3.46
N LYS A 5 19.30 1.91 -4.14
CA LYS A 5 18.96 2.91 -5.17
C LYS A 5 18.98 4.32 -4.58
N TYR A 6 18.34 4.51 -3.42
CA TYR A 6 18.34 5.77 -2.68
C TYR A 6 19.76 6.26 -2.36
N LYS A 7 20.61 5.41 -1.76
CA LYS A 7 22.00 5.78 -1.43
C LYS A 7 22.85 6.12 -2.66
N LYS A 8 22.49 5.60 -3.84
CA LYS A 8 23.17 5.88 -5.11
C LYS A 8 22.57 7.06 -5.88
N GLY A 9 21.47 7.65 -5.39
CA GLY A 9 20.74 8.69 -6.12
C GLY A 9 20.01 8.17 -7.38
N GLU A 10 19.78 6.86 -7.49
CA GLU A 10 19.00 6.28 -8.59
C GLU A 10 17.49 6.51 -8.36
N ALA A 11 16.77 6.86 -9.41
CA ALA A 11 15.32 7.05 -9.35
C ALA A 11 14.60 5.75 -8.93
N ILE A 12 13.62 5.89 -8.04
CA ILE A 12 12.73 4.81 -7.60
C ILE A 12 11.39 4.99 -8.30
N THR A 13 10.97 3.96 -9.00
CA THR A 13 9.73 3.95 -9.79
C THR A 13 8.58 3.34 -8.99
N MET A 14 7.41 3.97 -9.06
CA MET A 14 6.19 3.49 -8.40
C MET A 14 5.01 3.65 -9.34
N VAL A 15 4.19 2.60 -9.46
CA VAL A 15 3.00 2.58 -10.30
C VAL A 15 1.85 1.94 -9.54
N ALA A 16 0.65 2.46 -9.75
CA ALA A 16 -0.54 1.89 -9.14
C ALA A 16 -0.98 0.61 -9.86
N GLY A 17 -1.32 -0.44 -9.11
CA GLY A 17 -1.80 -1.72 -9.62
C GLY A 17 -2.78 -2.35 -8.64
N TYR A 18 -3.92 -2.81 -9.13
CA TYR A 18 -5.08 -3.19 -8.31
C TYR A 18 -5.51 -4.64 -8.51
N ASP A 19 -4.94 -5.35 -9.49
CA ASP A 19 -5.34 -6.70 -9.86
C ASP A 19 -4.15 -7.55 -10.32
N TYR A 20 -4.41 -8.81 -10.65
CA TYR A 20 -3.38 -9.73 -11.10
C TYR A 20 -2.68 -9.26 -12.38
N ALA A 21 -3.45 -8.79 -13.37
CA ALA A 21 -2.92 -8.42 -14.67
C ALA A 21 -2.00 -7.19 -14.56
N SER A 22 -2.43 -6.15 -13.85
CA SER A 22 -1.61 -4.97 -13.54
C SER A 22 -0.35 -5.38 -12.76
N GLY A 23 -0.46 -6.26 -11.76
CA GLY A 23 0.69 -6.78 -11.02
C GLY A 23 1.73 -7.47 -11.92
N VAL A 24 1.29 -8.30 -12.87
CA VAL A 24 2.17 -8.96 -13.84
C VAL A 24 2.88 -7.94 -14.72
N HIS A 25 2.15 -6.97 -15.27
CA HIS A 25 2.74 -5.95 -16.15
C HIS A 25 3.74 -5.05 -15.40
N ILE A 26 3.44 -4.67 -14.16
CA ILE A 26 4.33 -3.87 -13.30
C ILE A 26 5.63 -4.64 -13.01
N ASP A 27 5.54 -5.94 -12.75
CA ASP A 27 6.73 -6.77 -12.54
C ASP A 27 7.61 -6.82 -13.80
N MET A 28 6.99 -7.17 -14.94
CA MET A 28 7.64 -7.24 -16.25
C MET A 28 8.30 -5.92 -16.67
N ALA A 29 7.68 -4.79 -16.34
CA ALA A 29 8.18 -3.46 -16.66
C ALA A 29 9.38 -3.03 -15.79
N GLY A 30 9.82 -3.84 -14.83
CA GLY A 30 10.98 -3.49 -14.01
C GLY A 30 10.69 -2.46 -12.93
N ILE A 31 9.42 -2.14 -12.65
CA ILE A 31 9.02 -1.14 -11.66
C ILE A 31 9.47 -1.55 -10.26
N ASP A 32 9.86 -0.59 -9.42
CA ASP A 32 10.39 -0.88 -8.08
C ASP A 32 9.26 -1.13 -7.06
N ILE A 33 8.14 -0.42 -7.19
CA ILE A 33 7.02 -0.42 -6.24
C ILE A 33 5.67 -0.55 -6.96
N CYS A 34 4.85 -1.51 -6.52
CA CYS A 34 3.44 -1.66 -6.92
C CYS A 34 2.55 -1.10 -5.83
N LEU A 35 1.84 0.00 -6.09
CA LEU A 35 0.96 0.66 -5.12
C LEU A 35 -0.51 0.25 -5.35
N VAL A 36 -1.14 -0.32 -4.33
CA VAL A 36 -2.58 -0.54 -4.26
C VAL A 36 -3.15 0.62 -3.45
N GLY A 37 -3.61 1.66 -4.14
CA GLY A 37 -4.14 2.87 -3.49
C GLY A 37 -5.66 2.87 -3.34
N ASP A 38 -6.15 3.69 -2.42
CA ASP A 38 -7.59 3.99 -2.25
C ASP A 38 -8.22 4.63 -3.50
N SER A 39 -7.39 5.16 -4.40
CA SER A 39 -7.78 5.56 -5.76
C SER A 39 -8.47 4.45 -6.57
N ALA A 40 -8.36 3.18 -6.17
CA ALA A 40 -9.18 2.08 -6.68
C ALA A 40 -10.69 2.40 -6.63
N SER A 41 -11.14 3.14 -5.60
CA SER A 41 -12.51 3.64 -5.51
C SER A 41 -12.96 4.37 -6.78
N MET A 42 -12.09 5.21 -7.35
CA MET A 42 -12.39 6.00 -8.53
C MET A 42 -12.09 5.23 -9.81
N VAL A 43 -10.89 4.67 -9.92
CA VAL A 43 -10.39 4.12 -11.20
C VAL A 43 -10.84 2.68 -11.46
N VAL A 44 -11.25 1.95 -10.42
CA VAL A 44 -11.75 0.58 -10.53
C VAL A 44 -13.26 0.51 -10.26
N HIS A 45 -13.74 1.18 -9.21
CA HIS A 45 -15.16 1.11 -8.82
C HIS A 45 -16.02 2.23 -9.41
N GLY A 46 -15.43 3.27 -9.99
CA GLY A 46 -16.17 4.35 -10.66
C GLY A 46 -16.86 5.33 -9.71
N HIS A 47 -16.41 5.44 -8.46
CA HIS A 47 -16.88 6.47 -7.54
C HIS A 47 -16.26 7.83 -7.83
N ASP A 48 -16.95 8.90 -7.39
CA ASP A 48 -16.46 10.28 -7.55
C ASP A 48 -15.29 10.63 -6.61
N THR A 49 -15.13 9.87 -5.53
CA THR A 49 -14.11 10.11 -4.49
C THR A 49 -13.51 8.80 -3.97
N THR A 50 -12.45 8.86 -3.17
CA THR A 50 -11.83 7.68 -2.55
C THR A 50 -12.50 7.23 -1.25
N LEU A 51 -13.37 8.06 -0.66
CA LEU A 51 -14.03 7.79 0.62
C LEU A 51 -14.90 6.51 0.68
N PRO A 52 -15.58 6.07 -0.39
CA PRO A 52 -16.46 4.90 -0.31
C PRO A 52 -15.74 3.56 -0.18
N ILE A 53 -14.44 3.46 -0.50
CA ILE A 53 -13.75 2.18 -0.52
C ILE A 53 -13.50 1.64 0.89
N THR A 54 -13.83 0.37 1.08
CA THR A 54 -13.67 -0.33 2.35
C THR A 54 -12.31 -1.04 2.46
N ILE A 55 -11.90 -1.38 3.68
CA ILE A 55 -10.70 -2.20 3.90
C ILE A 55 -10.82 -3.58 3.24
N ASP A 56 -12.01 -4.17 3.23
CA ASP A 56 -12.19 -5.50 2.66
C ASP A 56 -12.03 -5.47 1.12
N GLU A 57 -12.43 -4.38 0.46
CA GLU A 57 -12.16 -4.14 -0.96
C GLU A 57 -10.67 -3.91 -1.24
N MET A 58 -10.00 -3.06 -0.44
CA MET A 58 -8.54 -2.90 -0.53
C MET A 58 -7.79 -4.22 -0.38
N LEU A 59 -8.22 -5.07 0.56
CA LEU A 59 -7.67 -6.40 0.78
C LEU A 59 -7.82 -7.30 -0.45
N VAL A 60 -8.93 -7.21 -1.18
CA VAL A 60 -9.13 -7.95 -2.43
C VAL A 60 -8.11 -7.49 -3.47
N HIS A 61 -7.95 -6.18 -3.67
CA HIS A 61 -6.99 -5.61 -4.61
C HIS A 61 -5.54 -5.97 -4.27
N CYS A 62 -5.15 -5.83 -2.99
CA CYS A 62 -3.83 -6.21 -2.51
C CYS A 62 -3.52 -7.69 -2.79
N ARG A 63 -4.46 -8.60 -2.50
CA ARG A 63 -4.27 -10.04 -2.78
C ARG A 63 -4.17 -10.33 -4.27
N ALA A 64 -4.96 -9.65 -5.09
CA ALA A 64 -4.94 -9.84 -6.53
C ALA A 64 -3.61 -9.36 -7.13
N ALA A 65 -3.17 -8.14 -6.80
CA ALA A 65 -1.90 -7.57 -7.22
C ALA A 65 -0.69 -8.41 -6.75
N ALA A 66 -0.68 -8.86 -5.49
CA ALA A 66 0.38 -9.72 -4.94
C ALA A 66 0.60 -11.03 -5.72
N ARG A 67 -0.44 -11.55 -6.38
CA ARG A 67 -0.31 -12.76 -7.21
C ARG A 67 0.49 -12.49 -8.48
N GLY A 68 0.44 -11.28 -9.03
CA GLY A 68 1.15 -10.89 -10.25
C GLY A 68 2.50 -10.22 -9.98
N ALA A 69 2.56 -9.34 -8.97
CA ALA A 69 3.74 -8.58 -8.57
C ALA A 69 4.69 -9.44 -7.70
N LYS A 70 5.65 -10.15 -8.31
CA LYS A 70 6.60 -11.02 -7.59
C LYS A 70 7.87 -10.30 -7.15
N ARG A 71 8.42 -9.45 -8.01
CA ARG A 71 9.64 -8.67 -7.74
C ARG A 71 9.41 -7.29 -7.07
N PRO A 72 8.46 -6.45 -7.51
CA PRO A 72 8.31 -5.11 -6.94
C PRO A 72 7.86 -5.18 -5.48
N LEU A 73 8.18 -4.15 -4.71
CA LEU A 73 7.62 -4.00 -3.37
C LEU A 73 6.13 -3.68 -3.49
N LEU A 74 5.26 -4.53 -2.94
CA LEU A 74 3.84 -4.26 -2.88
C LEU A 74 3.54 -3.30 -1.74
N VAL A 75 2.83 -2.22 -2.03
CA VAL A 75 2.43 -1.20 -1.08
C VAL A 75 0.91 -1.07 -1.10
N GLY A 76 0.23 -1.04 0.04
CA GLY A 76 -1.22 -0.85 0.13
C GLY A 76 -1.58 0.38 0.96
N ASP A 77 -2.46 1.24 0.48
CA ASP A 77 -3.02 2.34 1.26
C ASP A 77 -4.05 1.82 2.28
N LEU A 78 -4.15 2.50 3.42
CA LEU A 78 -5.28 2.37 4.34
C LEU A 78 -6.38 3.36 3.93
N PRO A 79 -7.62 2.91 3.69
CA PRO A 79 -8.73 3.81 3.39
C PRO A 79 -8.97 4.82 4.49
N PHE A 80 -9.53 5.97 4.11
CA PHE A 80 -9.93 7.01 5.04
C PHE A 80 -10.84 6.46 6.17
N GLY A 81 -10.69 6.98 7.39
CA GLY A 81 -11.46 6.56 8.56
C GLY A 81 -11.01 5.25 9.22
N THR A 82 -10.10 4.49 8.61
CA THR A 82 -9.67 3.17 9.13
C THR A 82 -8.46 3.23 10.06
N TYR A 83 -7.83 4.40 10.18
CA TYR A 83 -6.66 4.66 11.02
C TYR A 83 -6.87 5.81 12.02
N GLU A 84 -7.94 6.60 11.89
CA GLU A 84 -8.19 7.80 12.70
C GLU A 84 -8.60 7.49 14.15
N SER A 85 -9.18 6.31 14.37
CA SER A 85 -9.77 5.94 15.67
C SER A 85 -8.74 5.45 16.69
N SER A 86 -7.67 4.77 16.25
CA SER A 86 -6.61 4.24 17.12
C SER A 86 -5.47 3.60 16.31
N THR A 87 -4.22 3.86 16.70
CA THR A 87 -3.02 3.15 16.18
C THR A 87 -3.16 1.62 16.32
N THR A 88 -3.83 1.13 17.36
CA THR A 88 -4.06 -0.31 17.57
C THR A 88 -4.98 -0.90 16.50
N GLN A 89 -6.04 -0.19 16.10
CA GLN A 89 -6.93 -0.65 15.03
C GLN A 89 -6.19 -0.65 13.68
N MET A 90 -5.43 0.40 13.39
CA MET A 90 -4.55 0.46 12.23
C MET A 90 -3.61 -0.77 12.19
N LEU A 91 -2.96 -1.12 13.30
CA LEU A 91 -2.08 -2.30 13.38
C LEU A 91 -2.82 -3.63 13.17
N VAL A 92 -4.05 -3.76 13.67
CA VAL A 92 -4.91 -4.94 13.43
C VAL A 92 -5.29 -5.04 11.94
N HIS A 93 -5.65 -3.92 11.32
CA HIS A 93 -5.96 -3.85 9.89
C HIS A 93 -4.72 -4.18 9.05
N CYS A 94 -3.57 -3.62 9.38
CA CYS A 94 -2.29 -3.92 8.75
C CYS A 94 -1.92 -5.41 8.87
N SER A 95 -2.13 -6.00 10.05
CA SER A 95 -1.88 -7.43 10.30
C SER A 95 -2.81 -8.33 9.46
N ARG A 96 -4.07 -7.92 9.24
CA ARG A 96 -5.02 -8.66 8.38
C ARG A 96 -4.59 -8.65 6.90
N VAL A 97 -4.00 -7.55 6.42
CA VAL A 97 -3.47 -7.44 5.06
C VAL A 97 -2.20 -8.29 4.91
N ALA A 98 -1.29 -8.22 5.88
CA ALA A 98 -0.04 -8.99 5.88
C ALA A 98 -0.29 -10.51 5.96
N ALA A 99 -1.14 -10.96 6.89
CA ALA A 99 -1.36 -12.39 7.15
C ALA A 99 -2.06 -13.15 6.00
N ARG A 100 -2.73 -12.46 5.07
CA ARG A 100 -3.63 -13.09 4.09
C ARG A 100 -3.17 -13.00 2.62
N GLY A 101 -2.01 -12.43 2.30
CA GLY A 101 -1.78 -12.07 0.90
C GLY A 101 -0.38 -11.94 0.32
N ALA A 102 0.69 -11.68 1.08
CA ALA A 102 1.97 -11.46 0.41
C ALA A 102 3.18 -11.80 1.27
N LYS A 103 4.22 -12.30 0.59
CA LYS A 103 5.58 -12.07 1.06
C LYS A 103 5.81 -10.55 0.89
N ARG A 104 5.77 -9.81 2.00
CA ARG A 104 6.15 -8.37 2.13
C ARG A 104 5.18 -7.31 1.57
N PRO A 105 3.87 -7.29 1.92
CA PRO A 105 3.05 -6.12 1.68
C PRO A 105 3.41 -5.03 2.70
N LEU A 106 3.86 -3.90 2.19
CA LEU A 106 4.09 -2.69 2.95
C LEU A 106 2.78 -1.89 3.01
N LEU A 107 2.36 -1.35 4.16
CA LEU A 107 1.11 -0.60 4.27
C LEU A 107 1.35 0.88 4.57
N VAL A 108 0.54 1.78 4.01
CA VAL A 108 0.73 3.23 4.09
C VAL A 108 -0.54 3.83 4.68
N GLY A 109 -0.39 4.60 5.75
CA GLY A 109 -1.49 5.25 6.44
C GLY A 109 -1.12 6.68 6.80
N ASP A 110 -2.10 7.57 6.77
CA ASP A 110 -1.91 8.98 7.10
C ASP A 110 -2.00 9.19 8.62
N LEU A 111 -0.85 9.13 9.31
CA LEU A 111 -0.79 9.46 10.74
C LEU A 111 -0.72 10.99 10.98
N PRO A 112 -1.38 11.51 12.03
CA PRO A 112 -1.25 12.92 12.43
C PRO A 112 0.20 13.26 12.79
N PHE A 113 0.57 14.52 12.54
CA PHE A 113 1.94 15.04 12.70
C PHE A 113 2.50 14.71 14.10
N GLY A 114 3.60 13.93 14.15
CA GLY A 114 4.35 13.67 15.39
C GLY A 114 4.32 12.24 15.93
N THR A 115 3.59 11.30 15.31
CA THR A 115 3.62 9.87 15.71
C THR A 115 4.34 9.04 14.65
N TYR A 116 5.64 8.84 14.82
CA TYR A 116 6.41 7.85 14.07
C TYR A 116 6.52 6.58 14.93
N GLU A 117 5.62 5.63 14.74
CA GLU A 117 5.75 4.31 15.35
C GLU A 117 6.17 3.30 14.29
N SER A 118 7.47 3.02 14.22
CA SER A 118 7.97 1.82 13.56
C SER A 118 7.70 0.63 14.49
N SER A 119 6.48 0.07 14.46
CA SER A 119 6.22 -1.21 15.11
C SER A 119 6.78 -2.32 14.24
N THR A 120 8.04 -2.66 14.48
CA THR A 120 8.70 -3.82 13.87
C THR A 120 8.21 -5.09 14.58
N THR A 121 6.97 -5.49 14.35
CA THR A 121 6.57 -6.87 14.60
C THR A 121 7.12 -7.74 13.48
N GLN A 122 7.45 -9.00 13.79
CA GLN A 122 8.33 -9.93 13.05
C GLN A 122 7.99 -10.23 11.57
N ASP A 123 7.00 -9.53 10.99
CA ASP A 123 6.52 -9.62 9.61
C ASP A 123 6.66 -8.26 8.85
N GLU A 124 7.84 -7.61 8.87
CA GLU A 124 8.25 -6.47 7.99
C GLU A 124 7.13 -5.52 7.48
N ILE A 125 6.25 -5.02 8.36
CA ILE A 125 5.30 -3.95 8.02
C ILE A 125 6.02 -2.62 8.23
N PHE A 126 6.22 -1.81 7.18
CA PHE A 126 6.56 -0.39 7.36
C PHE A 126 5.31 0.46 7.19
N ILE A 127 5.30 1.66 7.74
CA ILE A 127 4.21 2.63 7.60
C ILE A 127 4.82 3.87 7.01
N PHE A 128 4.39 4.26 5.81
CA PHE A 128 4.77 5.53 5.20
C PHE A 128 3.66 6.56 5.39
N ARG A 129 4.05 7.81 5.61
CA ARG A 129 3.15 8.96 5.59
C ARG A 129 3.02 9.44 4.14
N ARG A 130 1.81 9.59 3.63
CA ARG A 130 1.57 10.41 2.43
C ARG A 130 1.55 11.87 2.88
N ASN A 131 2.37 12.73 2.27
CA ASN A 131 2.10 14.17 2.34
C ASN A 131 0.96 14.44 1.37
N VAL A 132 -0.27 14.20 1.80
CA VAL A 132 -1.45 14.58 1.02
C VAL A 132 -1.48 16.11 1.01
N VAL A 133 -1.30 16.70 -0.18
CA VAL A 133 -1.79 18.06 -0.42
C VAL A 133 -3.28 17.90 -0.68
N THR A 134 -4.07 17.84 0.40
CA THR A 134 -5.50 18.09 0.27
C THR A 134 -5.66 19.58 -0.06
N PRO A 135 -6.44 19.96 -1.09
CA PRO A 135 -6.76 21.37 -1.33
C PRO A 135 -7.45 22.02 -0.13
#